data_AF-A0A7Y5H2J5-F1
#
_entry.id   AF-A0A7Y5H2J5-F1
#
_cell.length_a   1.000
_cell.length_b   1.000
_cell.length_c   1.000
_cell.angle_alpha   90.00
_cell.angle_beta   90.00
_cell.angle_gamma   90.00
#
_symmetry.space_group_name_H-M   'P 1'
#
loop_
_entity.id
_entity.type
_entity.pdbx_description
1 polymer ?
#
loop_
_entity_poly.entity_id
_entity_poly.type
_entity_poly.pdbx_seq_one_letter_code
_entity_poly.pdbx_strand_id
1 'polypeptide(L)'
;MKRRWFISVMTVLIFGSWYGFVSCQTNRPKNIKVLDELKDATIEEIKESMRLYTLSMGVECDYCHNKDDYASDEKKEKNISRDMMRMVRALNESTFKNAKESVTCYTCHRGAVKLKNIPPGL
;
A
#
# COMPACT_ATOMS: atom_id res chain seq x y z
N MET A 1 19.21 -58.62 -31.57
CA MET A 1 18.26 -58.21 -30.50
C MET A 1 18.95 -57.24 -29.55
N LYS A 2 18.85 -55.93 -29.80
CA LYS A 2 19.25 -54.85 -28.88
C LYS A 2 18.26 -53.71 -29.06
N ARG A 3 17.47 -53.40 -28.03
CA ARG A 3 16.58 -52.24 -27.97
C ARG A 3 17.45 -50.98 -27.82
N ARG A 4 17.34 -50.02 -28.75
CA ARG A 4 17.62 -48.62 -28.43
C ARG A 4 17.03 -47.68 -29.50
N TRP A 5 16.11 -46.85 -29.02
CA TRP A 5 16.00 -45.41 -29.31
C TRP A 5 15.49 -44.92 -30.68
N PHE A 6 14.70 -43.83 -30.59
CA PHE A 6 14.19 -42.93 -31.63
C PHE A 6 12.82 -43.24 -32.27
N ILE A 7 11.78 -43.23 -31.44
CA ILE A 7 10.39 -42.91 -31.78
C ILE A 7 9.97 -41.93 -30.66
N SER A 8 9.52 -40.69 -30.83
CA SER A 8 8.94 -39.97 -31.96
C SER A 8 9.10 -38.47 -31.78
N VAL A 9 9.29 -37.78 -32.90
CA VAL A 9 9.32 -36.32 -33.11
C VAL A 9 7.89 -35.72 -33.08
N MET A 10 7.02 -36.07 -32.11
CA MET A 10 5.59 -35.71 -32.20
C MET A 10 4.87 -35.32 -30.89
N THR A 11 5.54 -34.64 -29.96
CA THR A 11 4.87 -34.10 -28.74
C THR A 11 5.29 -32.66 -28.41
N VAL A 12 5.39 -31.79 -29.42
CA VAL A 12 5.65 -30.34 -29.19
C VAL A 12 4.42 -29.47 -29.47
N LEU A 13 3.26 -30.02 -29.87
CA LEU A 13 2.10 -29.22 -30.30
C LEU A 13 0.80 -29.41 -29.49
N ILE A 14 0.81 -30.04 -28.31
CA ILE A 14 -0.41 -30.19 -27.47
C ILE A 14 -0.21 -29.76 -26.00
N PHE A 15 0.98 -29.30 -25.60
CA PHE A 15 1.24 -28.76 -24.24
C PHE A 15 1.54 -27.24 -24.24
N GLY A 16 1.18 -26.53 -25.30
CA GLY A 16 1.37 -25.07 -25.42
C GLY A 16 0.23 -24.21 -24.86
N SER A 17 -0.73 -24.78 -24.13
CA SER A 17 -1.99 -24.11 -23.76
C SER A 17 -2.39 -24.22 -22.29
N TRP A 18 -1.42 -24.32 -21.36
CA TRP A 18 -1.71 -24.20 -19.91
C TRP A 18 -0.86 -23.14 -19.18
N TYR A 19 0.09 -22.49 -19.86
CA TYR A 19 0.86 -21.37 -19.26
C TYR A 19 0.57 -20.04 -19.97
N GLY A 20 -0.65 -19.86 -20.48
CA GLY A 20 -1.11 -18.62 -21.08
C GLY A 20 -1.72 -17.68 -20.04
N PHE A 21 -0.88 -16.91 -19.36
CA PHE A 21 -1.19 -15.62 -18.73
C PHE A 21 -2.40 -15.56 -17.78
N VAL A 22 -2.13 -15.76 -16.48
CA VAL A 22 -2.89 -15.07 -15.43
C VAL A 22 -2.72 -13.57 -15.65
N SER A 23 -3.64 -12.95 -16.40
CA SER A 23 -3.79 -11.50 -16.46
C SER A 23 -4.58 -11.04 -15.24
N CYS A 24 -3.93 -10.96 -14.08
CA CYS A 24 -4.48 -10.26 -12.92
C CYS A 24 -3.87 -8.87 -12.89
N GLN A 25 -4.44 -7.88 -13.61
CA GLN A 25 -4.05 -6.48 -13.41
C GLN A 25 -5.02 -5.45 -14.01
N THR A 26 -6.19 -5.26 -13.40
CA THR A 26 -6.98 -4.02 -13.59
C THR A 26 -7.32 -3.30 -12.28
N ASN A 27 -7.12 -3.95 -11.13
CA ASN A 27 -7.47 -3.43 -9.80
C ASN A 27 -6.24 -3.23 -8.89
N ARG A 28 -5.20 -2.54 -9.37
CA ARG A 28 -4.07 -2.11 -8.53
C ARG A 28 -4.08 -0.61 -8.25
N PRO A 29 -3.61 -0.18 -7.06
CA PRO A 29 -3.52 1.23 -6.72
C PRO A 29 -2.47 1.93 -7.59
N LYS A 30 -2.70 3.20 -7.85
CA LYS A 30 -1.79 4.06 -8.60
C LYS A 30 -1.24 5.15 -7.68
N ASN A 31 -0.09 5.72 -8.07
CA ASN A 31 0.54 6.85 -7.39
C ASN A 31 0.87 6.59 -5.89
N ILE A 32 1.41 5.42 -5.60
CA ILE A 32 1.92 5.03 -4.28
C ILE A 32 3.38 5.47 -4.14
N LYS A 33 3.63 6.37 -3.18
CA LYS A 33 4.95 7.02 -2.97
C LYS A 33 5.62 6.69 -1.63
N VAL A 34 4.88 6.13 -0.66
CA VAL A 34 5.36 5.91 0.72
C VAL A 34 5.17 4.46 1.15
N LEU A 35 4.01 3.87 0.86
CA LEU A 35 3.69 2.47 1.14
C LEU A 35 4.19 1.58 0.01
N ASP A 36 5.51 1.58 -0.21
CA ASP A 36 6.11 0.87 -1.35
C ASP A 36 5.81 -0.63 -1.32
N GLU A 37 5.69 -1.19 -0.11
CA GLU A 37 5.25 -2.57 0.13
C GLU A 37 3.84 -2.89 -0.39
N LEU A 38 3.00 -1.88 -0.67
CA LEU A 38 1.63 -2.03 -1.17
C LEU A 38 1.46 -1.65 -2.65
N LYS A 39 2.55 -1.40 -3.39
CA LYS A 39 2.46 -1.06 -4.82
C LYS A 39 1.83 -2.16 -5.67
N ASP A 40 2.09 -3.41 -5.31
CA ASP A 40 1.55 -4.58 -5.98
C ASP A 40 0.31 -5.17 -5.32
N ALA A 41 -0.20 -4.51 -4.27
CA ALA A 41 -1.41 -4.90 -3.58
C ALA A 41 -2.65 -4.66 -4.45
N THR A 42 -3.75 -5.32 -4.08
CA THR A 42 -5.09 -5.06 -4.58
C THR A 42 -5.66 -3.77 -4.00
N ILE A 43 -6.69 -3.22 -4.64
CA ILE A 43 -7.43 -2.06 -4.11
C ILE A 43 -8.02 -2.34 -2.71
N GLU A 44 -8.43 -3.56 -2.40
CA GLU A 44 -9.01 -3.87 -1.08
C GLU A 44 -7.95 -3.91 0.03
N GLU A 45 -6.76 -4.45 -0.26
CA GLU A 45 -5.64 -4.46 0.69
C GLU A 45 -5.16 -3.05 1.04
N ILE A 46 -5.08 -2.15 0.05
CA ILE A 46 -4.70 -0.77 0.33
C ILE A 46 -5.82 -0.02 1.07
N LYS A 47 -7.09 -0.30 0.78
CA LYS A 47 -8.22 0.30 1.51
C LYS A 47 -8.18 -0.04 3.00
N GLU A 48 -7.82 -1.27 3.35
CA GLU A 48 -7.66 -1.64 4.75
C GLU A 48 -6.57 -0.82 5.44
N SER A 49 -5.44 -0.59 4.76
CA SER A 49 -4.42 0.33 5.26
C SER A 49 -4.94 1.75 5.39
N MET A 50 -5.74 2.24 4.42
CA MET A 50 -6.35 3.58 4.45
C MET A 50 -7.29 3.77 5.65
N ARG A 51 -8.02 2.72 6.07
CA ARG A 51 -8.90 2.77 7.26
C ARG A 51 -8.17 3.08 8.56
N LEU A 52 -6.91 2.67 8.68
CA LEU A 52 -6.09 3.00 9.85
C LEU A 52 -5.79 4.51 9.92
N TYR A 53 -5.61 5.16 8.77
CA TYR A 53 -5.38 6.61 8.71
C TYR A 53 -6.66 7.40 8.98
N THR A 54 -7.80 6.97 8.43
CA THR A 54 -9.11 7.61 8.70
C THR A 54 -9.46 7.52 10.18
N LEU A 55 -9.31 6.34 10.80
CA LEU A 55 -9.52 6.14 12.23
C LEU A 55 -8.58 7.00 13.08
N SER A 56 -7.31 7.10 12.68
CA SER A 56 -6.30 7.87 13.41
C SER A 56 -6.61 9.36 13.46
N MET A 57 -7.13 9.93 12.38
CA MET A 57 -7.38 11.37 12.25
C MET A 57 -8.87 11.75 12.41
N GLY A 58 -9.79 10.78 12.45
CA GLY A 58 -11.23 11.03 12.54
C GLY A 58 -11.81 11.70 11.29
N VAL A 59 -11.38 11.26 10.10
CA VAL A 59 -11.83 11.82 8.81
C VAL A 59 -12.26 10.72 7.86
N GLU A 60 -13.01 11.10 6.82
CA GLU A 60 -13.39 10.21 5.74
C GLU A 60 -12.42 10.26 4.55
N CYS A 61 -12.54 9.31 3.62
CA CYS A 61 -11.63 9.15 2.48
C CYS A 61 -11.49 10.41 1.62
N ASP A 62 -12.58 11.15 1.43
CA ASP A 62 -12.63 12.38 0.64
C ASP A 62 -11.95 13.56 1.32
N TYR A 63 -11.54 13.45 2.58
CA TYR A 63 -10.69 14.46 3.20
C TYR A 63 -9.33 14.56 2.49
N CYS A 64 -8.73 13.41 2.15
CA CYS A 64 -7.43 13.34 1.48
C CYS A 64 -7.55 13.06 -0.03
N HIS A 65 -8.57 12.33 -0.47
CA HIS A 65 -8.68 11.88 -1.87
C HIS A 65 -9.74 12.65 -2.66
N ASN A 66 -9.54 12.74 -3.96
CA ASN A 66 -10.63 12.98 -4.90
C ASN A 66 -11.39 11.65 -5.10
N LYS A 67 -12.73 11.67 -4.94
CA LYS A 67 -13.57 10.48 -5.10
C LYS A 67 -13.60 9.97 -6.55
N ASP A 68 -13.39 10.85 -7.52
CA ASP A 68 -13.35 10.51 -8.95
C ASP A 68 -11.95 10.02 -9.38
N ASP A 69 -10.90 10.45 -8.68
CA ASP A 69 -9.52 9.99 -8.90
C ASP A 69 -8.72 9.89 -7.59
N TYR A 70 -8.70 8.70 -7.00
CA TYR A 70 -7.92 8.42 -5.78
C TYR A 70 -6.41 8.56 -5.99
N ALA A 71 -5.91 8.47 -7.23
CA ALA A 71 -4.50 8.65 -7.55
C ALA A 71 -4.10 10.14 -7.60
N SER A 72 -5.03 11.05 -7.83
CA SER A 72 -4.79 12.50 -7.88
C SER A 72 -4.14 13.05 -6.61
N ASP A 73 -3.22 14.00 -6.80
CA ASP A 73 -2.52 14.73 -5.74
C ASP A 73 -3.04 16.17 -5.58
N GLU A 74 -4.21 16.48 -6.18
CA GLU A 74 -4.81 17.82 -6.15
C GLU A 74 -5.12 18.32 -4.73
N LYS A 75 -5.47 17.39 -3.83
CA LYS A 75 -5.76 17.70 -2.43
C LYS A 75 -4.46 17.75 -1.63
N LYS A 76 -4.13 18.93 -1.11
CA LYS A 76 -2.91 19.16 -0.30
C LYS A 76 -2.81 18.22 0.90
N GLU A 77 -3.95 17.81 1.47
CA GLU A 77 -4.04 16.91 2.62
C GLU A 77 -3.36 15.57 2.35
N LYS A 78 -3.42 15.06 1.11
CA LYS A 78 -2.74 13.83 0.71
C LYS A 78 -1.22 13.95 0.79
N ASN A 79 -0.67 15.08 0.35
CA ASN A 79 0.77 15.32 0.39
C ASN A 79 1.26 15.52 1.82
N ILE A 80 0.52 16.30 2.63
CA ILE A 80 0.79 16.43 4.07
C ILE A 80 0.77 15.06 4.76
N SER A 81 -0.23 14.22 4.45
CA SER A 81 -0.33 12.87 4.99
C SER A 81 0.89 12.01 4.62
N ARG A 82 1.38 12.09 3.38
CA ARG A 82 2.61 11.39 2.96
C ARG A 82 3.83 11.84 3.76
N ASP A 83 3.97 13.13 4.03
CA ASP A 83 5.08 13.65 4.84
C ASP A 83 5.00 13.10 6.28
N MET A 84 3.80 13.08 6.87
CA MET A 84 3.58 12.50 8.19
C MET A 84 3.85 10.98 8.22
N MET A 85 3.46 10.25 7.16
CA MET A 85 3.78 8.82 7.04
C MET A 85 5.29 8.58 7.01
N ARG A 86 6.05 9.41 6.27
CA ARG A 86 7.52 9.33 6.25
C ARG A 86 8.10 9.62 7.63
N MET A 87 7.61 10.63 8.33
CA MET A 87 8.03 10.96 9.69
C MET A 87 7.79 9.80 10.64
N VAL A 88 6.60 9.20 10.66
CA VAL A 88 6.28 8.07 11.54
C VAL A 88 7.17 6.86 11.25
N ARG A 89 7.39 6.52 9.98
CA ARG A 89 8.32 5.44 9.60
C ARG A 89 9.73 5.73 10.08
N ALA A 90 10.23 6.94 9.84
CA ALA A 90 11.56 7.35 10.29
C ALA A 90 11.70 7.30 11.82
N LEU A 91 10.69 7.76 12.57
CA LEU A 91 10.66 7.69 14.04
C LEU A 91 10.72 6.24 14.53
N ASN A 92 9.94 5.34 13.91
CA ASN A 92 9.92 3.93 14.28
C ASN A 92 11.20 3.19 13.90
N GLU A 93 11.82 3.52 12.77
CA GLU A 93 13.07 2.92 12.33
C GLU A 93 14.30 3.43 13.11
N SER A 94 14.26 4.66 13.61
CA SER A 94 15.36 5.30 14.34
C SER A 94 15.18 5.24 15.86
N THR A 95 14.20 5.98 16.37
CA THR A 95 14.05 6.30 17.80
C THR A 95 13.31 5.19 18.54
N PHE A 96 12.25 4.65 17.93
CA PHE A 96 11.40 3.62 18.53
C PHE A 96 11.75 2.21 18.05
N LYS A 97 12.92 2.00 17.45
CA LYS A 97 13.33 0.70 16.87
C LYS A 97 13.28 -0.45 17.87
N ASN A 98 13.63 -0.18 19.12
CA ASN A 98 13.65 -1.16 20.22
C ASN A 98 12.51 -0.94 21.22
N ALA A 99 11.56 -0.06 20.90
CA ALA A 99 10.42 0.18 21.78
C ALA A 99 9.48 -1.03 21.76
N LYS A 100 8.82 -1.30 22.89
CA LYS A 100 7.80 -2.36 22.98
C LYS A 100 6.61 -2.09 22.05
N GLU A 101 6.33 -0.82 21.81
CA GLU A 101 5.23 -0.34 20.97
C GLU A 101 5.75 0.69 19.98
N SER A 102 5.24 0.66 18.74
CA SER A 102 5.57 1.64 17.70
C SER A 102 4.69 2.87 17.81
N VAL A 103 5.23 4.02 17.40
CA VAL A 103 4.43 5.24 17.23
C VAL A 103 3.53 5.07 16.01
N THR A 104 2.27 5.48 16.14
CA THR A 104 1.29 5.48 15.05
C THR A 104 0.70 6.87 14.89
N CYS A 105 -0.07 7.06 13.82
CA CYS A 105 -0.83 8.30 13.63
C CYS A 105 -1.78 8.56 14.82
N TYR A 106 -2.39 7.50 15.38
CA TYR A 106 -3.31 7.58 16.52
C TYR A 106 -2.62 8.07 17.81
N THR A 107 -1.34 7.74 18.01
CA THR A 107 -0.55 8.17 19.19
C THR A 107 -0.66 9.68 19.40
N CYS A 108 -0.60 10.46 18.33
CA CYS A 108 -0.70 11.92 18.35
C CYS A 108 -2.11 12.43 18.03
N HIS A 109 -2.72 11.96 16.93
CA HIS A 109 -3.97 12.51 16.42
C HIS A 109 -5.19 12.15 17.28
N ARG A 110 -5.21 10.94 17.87
CA ARG A 110 -6.29 10.47 18.76
C ARG A 110 -7.70 10.71 18.21
N GLY A 111 -7.89 10.40 16.91
CA GLY A 111 -9.16 10.57 16.21
C GLY A 111 -9.50 12.02 15.86
N ALA A 112 -8.50 12.92 15.80
CA ALA A 112 -8.68 14.30 15.38
C ALA A 112 -7.59 14.77 14.41
N VAL A 113 -8.01 15.46 13.34
CA VAL A 113 -7.10 16.06 12.34
C VAL A 113 -6.12 17.02 12.98
N LYS A 114 -6.62 17.88 13.87
CA LYS A 114 -5.81 18.83 14.61
C LYS A 114 -5.41 18.21 15.95
N LEU A 115 -4.11 18.23 16.23
CA LEU A 115 -3.57 17.82 17.52
C LEU A 115 -4.12 18.75 18.61
N LYS A 116 -4.80 18.18 19.60
CA LYS A 116 -5.51 18.96 20.63
C LYS A 116 -4.61 19.42 21.79
N ASN A 117 -3.45 18.79 21.96
CA ASN A 117 -2.57 18.99 23.12
C ASN A 117 -1.23 19.64 22.75
N ILE A 118 -1.22 20.54 21.74
CA ILE A 118 -0.04 21.36 21.45
C ILE A 118 -0.04 22.54 22.43
N PRO A 119 1.00 22.73 23.27
CA PRO A 119 1.13 23.90 24.12
C PRO A 119 1.13 25.20 23.29
N PRO A 120 0.51 26.30 23.77
CA PRO A 120 0.57 27.58 23.08
C PRO A 120 2.02 28.06 22.92
N GLY A 121 2.42 28.45 21.71
CA GLY A 121 3.72 29.08 21.44
C GLY A 121 4.86 28.15 21.03
N LEU A 122 4.56 26.90 20.64
CA LEU A 122 5.48 26.04 19.90
C LEU A 122 5.28 26.17 18.38
#